data_AF-A0A380WEQ9-F1
#
_entry.id   AF-A0A380WEQ9-F1
#
_cell.length_a   1.000
_cell.length_b   1.000
_cell.length_c   1.000
_cell.angle_alpha   90.00
_cell.angle_beta   90.00
_cell.angle_gamma   90.00
#
_symmetry.space_group_name_H-M   'P 1'
#
loop_
_entity.id
_entity.type
_entity.pdbx_description
1 polymer ?
#
loop_
_entity_poly.entity_id
_entity_poly.type
_entity_poly.pdbx_seq_one_letter_code
_entity_poly.pdbx_strand_id
1 'polypeptide(L)' 'MSAQPEPAPQAESDRLDAAADQAIAACGGDLRSAIRSLILANEYLEWEMEQNVSRGFLRGVKHGRFNCYSG' A
#
# COMPACT_ATOMS: atom_id res chain seq x y z
N MET A 1 2.18 -18.83 -15.48
CA MET A 1 2.34 -17.88 -14.35
C MET A 1 2.00 -18.65 -13.09
N SER A 2 3.01 -19.09 -12.34
CA SER A 2 2.81 -19.80 -11.09
C SER A 2 2.35 -18.80 -10.04
N ALA A 3 1.09 -18.87 -9.60
CA ALA A 3 0.62 -18.13 -8.44
C ALA A 3 1.44 -18.61 -7.23
N GLN A 4 2.23 -17.71 -6.64
CA GLN A 4 2.81 -17.97 -5.32
C GLN A 4 1.66 -18.22 -4.33
N PRO A 5 1.84 -19.07 -3.32
CA PRO A 5 0.81 -19.29 -2.31
C PRO A 5 0.45 -17.96 -1.67
N GLU A 6 -0.84 -17.62 -1.64
CA GLU A 6 -1.29 -16.48 -0.84
C GLU A 6 -0.88 -16.73 0.61
N PRO A 7 -0.17 -15.78 1.24
CA PRO A 7 0.21 -15.94 2.64
C PRO A 7 -1.06 -16.11 3.48
N ALA A 8 -1.02 -17.03 4.44
CA ALA A 8 -2.14 -17.22 5.36
C ALA A 8 -2.47 -15.87 6.03
N PRO A 9 -3.75 -15.52 6.25
CA PRO A 9 -4.15 -14.23 6.80
C PRO A 9 -3.42 -13.82 8.08
N GLN A 10 -3.09 -14.79 8.94
CA GLN A 10 -2.31 -14.57 10.16
C GLN A 10 -0.88 -14.12 9.86
N ALA A 11 -0.21 -14.74 8.89
CA ALA A 11 1.14 -14.38 8.51
C ALA A 11 1.22 -12.98 7.89
N GLU A 12 0.14 -12.52 7.24
CA GLU A 12 0.07 -11.15 6.74
C GLU A 12 -0.14 -10.15 7.87
N SER A 13 -1.00 -10.45 8.84
CA SER A 13 -1.16 -9.60 10.04
C SER A 13 0.15 -9.42 10.78
N ASP A 14 0.88 -10.51 11.05
CA ASP A 14 2.15 -10.46 11.77
C ASP A 14 3.21 -9.64 11.01
N ARG A 15 3.20 -9.69 9.67
CA ARG A 15 4.08 -8.88 8.82
C ARG A 15 3.73 -7.40 8.88
N LEU A 16 2.42 -7.08 8.87
CA LEU A 16 1.94 -5.70 8.98
C LEU A 16 2.27 -5.11 10.35
N ASP A 17 2.11 -5.87 11.42
CA ASP A 17 2.45 -5.45 12.78
C ASP A 17 3.97 -5.15 12.89
N ALA A 18 4.82 -6.04 12.37
CA ALA A 18 6.26 -5.82 12.34
C ALA A 18 6.68 -4.59 11.51
N ALA A 19 5.96 -4.28 10.42
CA ALA A 19 6.20 -3.08 9.62
C ALA A 19 5.73 -1.80 10.33
N ALA A 20 4.62 -1.87 11.06
CA ALA A 20 4.13 -0.75 11.87
C ALA A 20 5.13 -0.40 12.98
N ASP A 21 5.68 -1.40 13.67
CA ASP A 21 6.71 -1.20 14.68
C ASP A 21 7.97 -0.52 14.12
N GLN A 22 8.38 -0.90 12.91
CA GLN A 22 9.50 -0.26 12.21
C GLN A 22 9.22 1.20 11.88
N ALA A 23 8.01 1.52 11.39
CA ALA A 23 7.61 2.90 11.11
C ALA A 23 7.58 3.75 12.39
N ILE A 24 7.05 3.21 13.48
CA ILE A 24 7.04 3.87 14.79
C ILE A 24 8.48 4.12 15.28
N ALA A 25 9.36 3.12 15.17
CA ALA A 25 10.77 3.25 15.55
C ALA A 25 11.51 4.31 14.71
N ALA A 26 11.25 4.36 13.40
CA ALA A 26 11.83 5.37 12.50
C ALA A 26 11.38 6.81 12.84
N CYS A 27 10.19 6.96 13.43
CA CYS A 27 9.67 8.24 13.93
C CYS A 27 10.01 8.50 15.42
N GLY A 28 10.96 7.76 16.00
CA GLY A 28 11.39 7.94 17.38
C GLY A 28 10.31 7.63 18.42
N GLY A 29 9.34 6.79 18.08
CA GLY A 29 8.21 6.43 18.95
C GLY A 29 7.01 7.37 18.86
N ASP A 30 7.06 8.45 18.07
CA ASP A 30 5.90 9.31 17.87
C ASP A 30 4.92 8.69 16.87
N LEU A 31 3.84 8.09 17.40
CA LEU A 31 2.77 7.50 16.61
C LEU A 31 2.10 8.51 15.65
N ARG A 32 1.96 9.78 16.04
CA ARG A 32 1.31 10.79 15.18
C ARG A 32 2.20 11.12 13.98
N SER A 33 3.51 11.19 14.19
CA SER A 33 4.48 11.35 13.10
C SER A 33 4.51 10.12 12.21
N ALA A 34 4.52 8.90 12.78
CA ALA A 34 4.47 7.66 12.01
C ALA A 34 3.22 7.56 11.12
N ILE A 35 2.04 7.87 11.65
CA ILE A 35 0.79 7.87 10.87
C ILE A 35 0.86 8.88 9.72
N ARG A 36 1.36 10.11 9.97
CA ARG A 36 1.53 11.12 8.92
C ARG A 36 2.51 10.67 7.83
N SER A 37 3.63 10.06 8.23
CA SER A 37 4.62 9.51 7.29
C SER A 37 4.04 8.40 6.43
N LEU A 38 3.24 7.49 7.02
CA LEU A 38 2.57 6.42 6.27
C LEU A 38 1.51 6.95 5.30
N ILE A 39 0.72 7.95 5.70
CA ILE A 39 -0.24 8.62 4.80
C ILE A 39 0.51 9.25 3.61
N LEU A 40 1.57 10.01 3.87
CA LEU A 40 2.37 10.64 2.82
C LEU A 40 3.02 9.61 1.88
N ALA A 41 3.50 8.49 2.43
CA ALA A 41 4.07 7.40 1.64
C ALA A 41 3.01 6.75 0.73
N ASN A 42 1.80 6.54 1.23
CA ASN A 42 0.69 6.03 0.42
C ASN A 42 0.30 7.00 -0.70
N GLU A 43 0.14 8.30 -0.40
CA GLU A 43 -0.15 9.33 -1.41
C GLU A 43 0.95 9.37 -2.50
N TYR A 44 2.22 9.22 -2.11
CA TYR A 44 3.34 9.16 -3.03
C TYR A 44 3.28 7.93 -3.95
N LEU A 45 2.98 6.75 -3.41
CA LEU A 45 2.85 5.51 -4.18
C LEU A 45 1.67 5.56 -5.15
N GLU A 46 0.53 6.13 -4.72
CA GLU A 46 -0.63 6.35 -5.59
C GLU A 46 -0.28 7.29 -6.73
N TRP A 47 0.38 8.41 -6.43
CA TRP A 47 0.84 9.37 -7.43
C TRP A 47 1.84 8.73 -8.42
N GLU A 48 2.83 7.98 -7.92
CA GLU A 48 3.83 7.31 -8.75
C GLU A 48 3.19 6.27 -9.67
N MET A 49 2.22 5.51 -9.16
CA MET A 49 1.44 4.57 -9.97
C MET A 49 0.70 5.32 -11.10
N GLU A 50 0.04 6.43 -10.81
CA GLU A 50 -0.67 7.21 -11.84
C GLU A 50 0.27 7.77 -12.91
N GLN A 51 1.50 8.15 -12.56
CA GLN A 51 2.49 8.64 -13.52
C GLN A 51 3.04 7.54 -14.43
N ASN A 52 3.20 6.33 -13.90
CA ASN A 52 3.90 5.23 -14.59
C ASN A 52 2.96 4.26 -15.35
N VAL A 53 1.65 4.44 -15.26
CA VAL A 53 0.67 3.59 -15.96
C VAL A 53 0.09 4.23 -17.21
N SER A 54 -0.32 3.40 -18.17
CA SER A 54 -0.90 3.89 -19.41
C SER A 54 -2.24 4.62 -19.19
N ARG A 55 -2.54 5.61 -20.04
CA ARG A 55 -3.86 6.30 -20.03
C ARG A 55 -5.04 5.33 -20.22
N GLY A 56 -4.83 4.23 -20.95
CA GLY A 56 -5.83 3.18 -21.13
C GLY A 56 -6.15 2.44 -19.82
N PHE A 57 -5.11 2.15 -19.02
CA PHE A 57 -5.25 1.54 -17.70
C PHE A 57 -6.00 2.47 -16.74
N LEU A 58 -5.59 3.74 -16.62
CA LEU A 58 -6.29 4.74 -15.79
C LEU A 58 -7.77 4.86 -16.14
N ARG A 59 -8.10 4.86 -17.44
CA ARG A 59 -9.49 4.89 -17.89
C ARG A 59 -10.24 3.63 -17.43
N GLY A 60 -9.62 2.44 -17.53
CA GLY A 60 -10.23 1.20 -17.06
C GLY A 60 -10.51 1.21 -15.55
N VAL A 61 -9.56 1.68 -14.73
CA VAL A 61 -9.73 1.82 -13.27
C VAL A 61 -10.88 2.77 -12.95
N LYS A 62 -10.91 3.97 -13.54
CA LYS A 62 -11.97 4.97 -13.31
C LYS A 62 -13.38 4.50 -13.70
N HIS A 63 -13.49 3.55 -14.62
CA HIS A 63 -14.77 2.99 -15.07
C HIS A 63 -15.09 1.64 -14.41
N GLY A 64 -14.34 1.24 -13.37
CA GLY A 64 -14.57 -0.02 -12.64
C GLY A 64 -14.34 -1.28 -13.49
N ARG A 65 -13.52 -1.20 -14.54
CA ARG A 65 -13.25 -2.33 -15.45
C ARG A 65 -12.16 -3.28 -14.92
N PHE A 66 -11.47 -2.88 -13.85
CA PHE A 66 -10.47 -3.66 -13.15
C PHE A 66 -10.83 -3.75 -11.66
N ASN A 67 -10.66 -4.93 -11.07
CA ASN A 67 -10.72 -5.12 -9.61
C ASN A 67 -9.37 -4.72 -9.01
N CYS A 68 -9.17 -3.41 -8.84
CA CYS A 68 -8.09 -2.90 -8.02
C CYS A 68 -8.53 -2.83 -6.55
N TYR A 69 -7.58 -2.92 -5.63
CA TYR A 69 -7.84 -2.66 -4.21
C TYR A 69 -8.40 -1.24 -4.06
N SER A 70 -9.55 -1.10 -3.39
CA SER A 70 -10.31 0.15 -3.31
C SER A 70 -10.24 0.85 -1.95
N GLY A 71 -9.36 0.40 -1.05
CA GLY A 71 -9.41 0.77 0.37
C GLY A 71 -10.29 -0.17 1.16
#